data_AF-A0A951DAP8-F1
#
_entry.id   AF-A0A951DAP8-F1
#
_cell.length_a   1.000
_cell.length_b   1.000
_cell.length_c   1.000
_cell.angle_alpha   90.00
_cell.angle_beta   90.00
_cell.angle_gamma   90.00
#
_symmetry.space_group_name_H-M   'P 1'
#
loop_
_entity.id
_entity.type
_entity.pdbx_description
1 polymer ?
#
loop_
_entity_poly.entity_id
_entity_poly.type
_entity_poly.pdbx_seq_one_letter_code
_entity_poly.pdbx_strand_id
1 'polypeptide(L)'
;MPLLIGFALNAQSVMTAKVDDPNAVYFAAPEFTIHGDGKTDDSAAIQAAIDKAEVNHQGIVFIPSGQYAVARTVYVKAGIRLFGYGATRPAFVLPENSPGFQKGMGVLFMFIGARPGGAYDPGARVPVPPPGTVPPKEVPDANSGTFYSAMSNIDVEIGDGNPAAVCVRFHVAQHAFLTHMNFRIGSGLAGIYQVGNEAEDLHFFGGRYGILTEKTSPAWQFTLIDSSFEGQRDAAIREHEAGLTLIRDSFRNVPVGVDIDREYYDQLWAKDCRFSDVSRAAIVISSEKSRLNEIGIESAVLSNVPVFALYRESGKKLTAKGSVYRVDEFNHGVVVPAPGSMGEIGTTYKAESLTAAPPPLTPAIRPMPGCEEWLNVKTLGVAGDGKTDDTAALQKAIDGHRVLYLPSGHYLV
;
A
#
# COMPACT_ATOMS: atom_id res chain seq x y z
N MET A 1 -18.33 30.65 -4.91
CA MET A 1 -17.63 29.66 -4.07
C MET A 1 -18.65 28.62 -3.63
N PRO A 2 -18.78 27.47 -4.31
CA PRO A 2 -19.55 26.38 -3.77
C PRO A 2 -18.72 25.66 -2.71
N LEU A 3 -19.32 25.45 -1.54
CA LEU A 3 -18.81 24.62 -0.44
C LEU A 3 -18.32 23.28 -0.98
N LEU A 4 -17.02 23.01 -0.85
CA LEU A 4 -16.51 21.64 -0.80
C LEU A 4 -17.18 20.97 0.41
N ILE A 5 -18.15 20.10 0.15
CA ILE A 5 -18.57 19.10 1.12
C ILE A 5 -17.36 18.17 1.24
N GLY A 6 -16.48 18.48 2.19
CA GLY A 6 -15.39 17.62 2.57
C GLY A 6 -15.99 16.32 3.07
N PHE A 7 -15.87 15.26 2.29
CA PHE A 7 -15.95 13.92 2.82
C PHE A 7 -14.77 13.77 3.78
N ALA A 8 -14.98 14.12 5.04
CA ALA A 8 -14.20 13.58 6.14
C ALA A 8 -14.56 12.09 6.24
N LEU A 9 -14.08 11.29 5.28
CA LEU A 9 -13.97 9.85 5.43
C LEU A 9 -12.89 9.63 6.48
N ASN A 10 -13.27 9.66 7.75
CA ASN A 10 -12.68 8.73 8.69
C ASN A 10 -13.11 7.37 8.18
N ALA A 11 -12.25 6.73 7.38
CA ALA A 11 -12.54 5.40 6.87
C ALA A 11 -12.81 4.49 8.07
N GLN A 12 -13.89 3.73 7.98
CA GLN A 12 -14.33 2.84 9.05
C GLN A 12 -13.22 1.83 9.35
N SER A 13 -12.91 1.65 10.64
CA SER A 13 -12.00 0.60 11.09
C SER A 13 -12.55 -0.76 10.68
N VAL A 14 -11.73 -1.59 10.03
CA VAL A 14 -12.14 -2.97 9.69
C VAL A 14 -11.98 -3.93 10.87
N MET A 15 -11.16 -3.56 11.86
CA MET A 15 -11.04 -4.26 13.13
C MET A 15 -11.59 -3.35 14.26
N THR A 16 -12.90 -3.38 14.48
CA THR A 16 -13.61 -2.42 15.34
C THR A 16 -13.42 -2.64 16.84
N ALA A 17 -12.88 -3.80 17.23
CA ALA A 17 -12.70 -4.17 18.62
C ALA A 17 -11.35 -4.87 18.86
N LYS A 18 -10.90 -4.87 20.12
CA LYS A 18 -9.74 -5.63 20.55
C LYS A 18 -10.02 -7.14 20.38
N VAL A 19 -9.20 -7.83 19.60
CA VAL A 19 -9.17 -9.30 19.58
C VAL A 19 -8.25 -9.84 20.66
N ASP A 20 -8.53 -11.05 21.15
CA ASP A 20 -7.74 -11.72 22.18
C ASP A 20 -6.72 -12.70 21.56
N ASP A 21 -5.46 -12.27 21.49
CA ASP A 21 -4.33 -13.05 21.04
C ASP A 21 -3.24 -13.09 22.12
N PRO A 22 -3.11 -14.20 22.86
CA PRO A 22 -2.14 -14.34 23.95
C PRO A 22 -0.67 -14.20 23.52
N ASN A 23 -0.37 -14.37 22.24
CA ASN A 23 0.99 -14.32 21.71
C ASN A 23 1.31 -12.98 21.03
N ALA A 24 0.34 -12.05 20.94
CA ALA A 24 0.55 -10.72 20.39
C ALA A 24 0.99 -9.71 21.45
N VAL A 25 1.60 -8.62 20.99
CA VAL A 25 1.88 -7.44 21.81
C VAL A 25 0.76 -6.42 21.61
N TYR A 26 0.24 -5.88 22.71
CA TYR A 26 -0.72 -4.79 22.67
C TYR A 26 -0.02 -3.49 23.00
N PHE A 27 -0.06 -2.52 22.09
CA PHE A 27 0.65 -1.26 22.27
C PHE A 27 0.17 -0.51 23.52
N ALA A 28 -1.13 -0.55 23.84
CA ALA A 28 -1.70 0.05 25.05
C ALA A 28 -1.29 -0.61 26.39
N ALA A 29 -0.41 -1.61 26.39
CA ALA A 29 -0.01 -2.28 27.62
C ALA A 29 0.85 -1.35 28.52
N PRO A 30 0.72 -1.43 29.87
CA PRO A 30 1.32 -0.46 30.80
C PRO A 30 2.84 -0.31 30.74
N GLU A 31 3.55 -1.27 30.16
CA GLU A 31 5.00 -1.23 29.97
C GLU A 31 5.47 -0.21 28.92
N PHE A 32 4.57 0.28 28.05
CA PHE A 32 4.89 1.28 27.04
C PHE A 32 4.49 2.67 27.53
N THR A 33 5.45 3.59 27.54
CA THR A 33 5.17 5.01 27.79
C THR A 33 4.63 5.65 26.52
N ILE A 34 3.31 5.84 26.45
CA ILE A 34 2.61 6.37 25.28
C ILE A 34 1.94 7.69 25.63
N HIS A 35 2.09 8.68 24.76
CA HIS A 35 1.38 9.95 24.87
C HIS A 35 0.03 9.89 24.16
N GLY A 36 0.01 9.41 22.91
CA GLY A 36 -1.23 9.22 22.15
C GLY A 36 -1.99 10.52 21.85
N ASP A 37 -1.30 11.65 21.86
CA ASP A 37 -1.85 13.00 21.67
C ASP A 37 -1.64 13.55 20.23
N GLY A 38 -1.01 12.75 19.35
CA GLY A 38 -0.65 13.13 17.98
C GLY A 38 0.45 14.19 17.87
N LYS A 39 1.09 14.58 18.98
CA LYS A 39 2.06 15.69 19.04
C LYS A 39 3.38 15.28 19.67
N THR A 40 3.33 14.55 20.77
CA THR A 40 4.51 14.12 21.52
C THR A 40 5.04 12.81 20.94
N ASP A 41 6.33 12.79 20.59
CA ASP A 41 6.99 11.71 19.84
C ASP A 41 6.85 10.33 20.55
N ASP A 42 6.05 9.44 19.96
CA ASP A 42 5.81 8.07 20.42
C ASP A 42 6.65 7.04 19.63
N SER A 43 7.51 7.48 18.69
CA SER A 43 8.31 6.56 17.86
C SER A 43 9.13 5.55 18.66
N ALA A 44 9.68 5.96 19.81
CA ALA A 44 10.47 5.05 20.66
C ALA A 44 9.60 3.96 21.30
N ALA A 45 8.37 4.30 21.73
CA ALA A 45 7.43 3.33 22.27
C ALA A 45 6.95 2.36 21.19
N ILE A 46 6.67 2.87 19.98
CA ILE A 46 6.26 2.05 18.83
C ILE A 46 7.38 1.07 18.46
N GLN A 47 8.63 1.55 18.39
CA GLN A 47 9.78 0.69 18.12
C GLN A 47 9.95 -0.38 19.21
N ALA A 48 9.78 -0.03 20.48
CA ALA A 48 9.86 -0.99 21.59
C ALA A 48 8.76 -2.08 21.50
N ALA A 49 7.56 -1.72 21.04
CA ALA A 49 6.48 -2.69 20.84
C ALA A 49 6.78 -3.66 19.69
N ILE A 50 7.33 -3.15 18.58
CA ILE A 50 7.82 -3.97 17.47
C ILE A 50 8.92 -4.93 17.94
N ASP A 51 9.89 -4.41 18.67
CA ASP A 51 11.03 -5.20 19.17
C ASP A 51 10.57 -6.27 20.16
N LYS A 52 9.56 -5.99 20.99
CA LYS A 52 8.97 -6.96 21.92
C LYS A 52 8.17 -8.04 21.21
N ALA A 53 7.45 -7.70 20.14
CA ALA A 53 6.60 -8.65 19.42
C ALA A 53 7.41 -9.74 18.71
N GLU A 54 8.68 -9.47 18.43
CA GLU A 54 9.56 -10.40 17.76
C GLU A 54 9.89 -11.61 18.65
N VAL A 55 9.21 -12.72 18.39
CA VAL A 55 9.48 -14.03 18.97
C VAL A 55 9.68 -15.03 17.84
N ASN A 56 10.84 -15.69 17.77
CA ASN A 56 11.18 -16.62 16.68
C ASN A 56 10.95 -16.03 15.27
N HIS A 57 11.35 -14.77 15.07
CA HIS A 57 11.30 -14.08 13.77
C HIS A 57 9.89 -13.77 13.23
N GLN A 58 8.88 -13.80 14.10
CA GLN A 58 7.50 -13.45 13.79
C GLN A 58 6.86 -12.68 14.96
N GLY A 59 5.77 -11.96 14.71
CA GLY A 59 5.07 -11.24 15.77
C GLY A 59 3.95 -10.33 15.26
N ILE A 60 2.98 -10.06 16.14
CA ILE A 60 1.90 -9.11 15.88
C ILE A 60 1.93 -8.03 16.95
N VAL A 61 1.82 -6.77 16.53
CA VAL A 61 1.53 -5.62 17.41
C VAL A 61 0.13 -5.10 17.09
N PHE A 62 -0.75 -5.12 18.09
CA PHE A 62 -2.06 -4.49 18.03
C PHE A 62 -2.00 -3.05 18.55
N ILE A 63 -2.44 -2.10 17.73
CA ILE A 63 -2.40 -0.66 18.01
C ILE A 63 -3.84 -0.16 18.19
N PRO A 64 -4.26 0.29 19.39
CA PRO A 64 -5.63 0.77 19.59
C PRO A 64 -5.86 2.12 18.89
N SER A 65 -7.13 2.49 18.69
CA SER A 65 -7.53 3.83 18.26
C SER A 65 -6.80 4.90 19.07
N GLY A 66 -6.19 5.85 18.37
CA GLY A 66 -5.39 6.92 18.95
C GLY A 66 -4.62 7.67 17.87
N GLN A 67 -3.99 8.78 18.24
CA GLN A 67 -3.07 9.51 17.36
C GLN A 67 -1.68 9.46 17.96
N TYR A 68 -0.72 8.90 17.24
CA TYR A 68 0.63 8.67 17.75
C TYR A 68 1.62 9.44 16.91
N ALA A 69 2.34 10.39 17.53
CA ALA A 69 3.32 11.15 16.77
C ALA A 69 4.53 10.28 16.42
N VAL A 70 4.96 10.32 15.17
CA VAL A 70 6.14 9.62 14.66
C VAL A 70 7.12 10.63 14.11
N ALA A 71 8.12 11.03 14.90
CA ALA A 71 9.09 12.07 14.52
C ALA A 71 10.46 11.51 14.10
N ARG A 72 10.59 10.19 14.02
CA ARG A 72 11.78 9.46 13.55
C ARG A 72 11.37 8.14 12.89
N THR A 73 12.25 7.58 12.06
CA THR A 73 12.00 6.33 11.35
C THR A 73 11.81 5.17 12.34
N VAL A 74 10.68 4.48 12.18
CA VAL A 74 10.33 3.22 12.84
C VAL A 74 10.62 2.07 11.88
N TYR A 75 11.29 1.04 12.37
CA TYR A 75 11.73 -0.10 11.56
C TYR A 75 10.82 -1.30 11.78
N VAL A 76 10.22 -1.81 10.70
CA VAL A 76 9.39 -3.02 10.70
C VAL A 76 10.24 -4.18 10.17
N LYS A 77 10.48 -5.18 11.02
CA LYS A 77 11.31 -6.35 10.69
C LYS A 77 10.50 -7.39 9.92
N ALA A 78 11.20 -8.24 9.14
CA ALA A 78 10.64 -9.44 8.52
C ALA A 78 9.80 -10.26 9.53
N GLY A 79 8.59 -10.66 9.15
CA GLY A 79 7.65 -11.44 9.97
C GLY A 79 6.87 -10.66 11.03
N ILE A 80 7.09 -9.34 11.18
CA ILE A 80 6.35 -8.50 12.13
C ILE A 80 5.17 -7.80 11.43
N ARG A 81 4.00 -7.86 12.05
CA ARG A 81 2.76 -7.26 11.55
C ARG A 81 2.21 -6.23 12.53
N LEU A 82 1.77 -5.09 12.00
CA LEU A 82 1.16 -3.99 12.74
C LEU A 82 -0.31 -3.90 12.37
N PHE A 83 -1.21 -4.09 13.34
CA PHE A 83 -2.65 -4.04 13.09
C PHE A 83 -3.35 -3.05 14.00
N GLY A 84 -4.01 -2.07 13.40
CA GLY A 84 -4.83 -1.12 14.13
C GLY A 84 -6.18 -1.71 14.55
N TYR A 85 -6.72 -1.32 15.70
CA TYR A 85 -8.06 -1.72 16.13
C TYR A 85 -8.80 -0.63 16.90
N GLY A 86 -10.12 -0.79 16.98
CA GLY A 86 -11.02 0.06 17.76
C GLY A 86 -12.02 0.77 16.86
N ALA A 87 -12.88 1.61 17.47
CA ALA A 87 -14.00 2.26 16.77
C ALA A 87 -13.55 3.10 15.56
N THR A 88 -12.33 3.66 15.63
CA THR A 88 -11.65 4.33 14.52
C THR A 88 -10.27 3.70 14.29
N ARG A 89 -9.73 3.81 13.08
CA ARG A 89 -8.34 3.43 12.83
C ARG A 89 -7.41 4.29 13.70
N PRO A 90 -6.33 3.75 14.30
CA PRO A 90 -5.24 4.57 14.79
C PRO A 90 -4.59 5.35 13.65
N ALA A 91 -4.02 6.52 13.98
CA ALA A 91 -3.27 7.32 13.03
C ALA A 91 -1.84 7.56 13.54
N PHE A 92 -0.85 7.31 12.67
CA PHE A 92 0.52 7.76 12.87
C PHE A 92 0.70 9.14 12.24
N VAL A 93 1.10 10.12 13.03
CA VAL A 93 1.14 11.53 12.60
C VAL A 93 2.59 12.01 12.62
N LEU A 94 3.12 12.52 11.50
CA LEU A 94 4.34 13.31 11.53
C LEU A 94 3.96 14.75 11.90
N PRO A 95 4.40 15.29 13.06
CA PRO A 95 4.10 16.67 13.44
C PRO A 95 4.61 17.68 12.42
N GLU A 96 4.00 18.86 12.39
CA GLU A 96 4.43 19.96 11.51
C GLU A 96 5.92 20.30 11.72
N ASN A 97 6.62 20.64 10.64
CA ASN A 97 8.01 21.08 10.66
C ASN A 97 8.98 20.13 11.42
N SER A 98 8.72 18.82 11.37
CA SER A 98 9.51 17.80 12.07
C SER A 98 10.94 17.72 11.53
N PRO A 99 11.98 17.88 12.36
CA PRO A 99 13.37 17.88 11.89
C PRO A 99 13.75 16.63 11.09
N GLY A 100 14.38 16.82 9.94
CA GLY A 100 14.83 15.72 9.06
C GLY A 100 13.87 15.41 7.90
N PHE A 101 12.71 16.04 7.86
CA PHE A 101 11.68 15.84 6.83
C PHE A 101 11.49 17.03 5.89
N GLN A 102 12.36 18.05 5.97
CA GLN A 102 12.30 19.25 5.13
C GLN A 102 12.97 19.10 3.76
N LYS A 103 14.00 18.24 3.64
CA LYS A 103 14.85 18.12 2.46
C LYS A 103 15.29 16.67 2.24
N GLY A 104 15.59 16.32 1.00
CA GLY A 104 15.96 14.96 0.62
C GLY A 104 14.74 14.04 0.63
N MET A 105 14.85 12.91 1.33
CA MET A 105 13.75 12.00 1.63
C MET A 105 13.85 11.61 3.10
N GLY A 106 12.73 11.60 3.82
CA GLY A 106 12.64 11.12 5.19
C GLY A 106 11.45 10.18 5.34
N VAL A 107 11.67 8.98 5.86
CA VAL A 107 10.68 7.90 5.92
C VAL A 107 10.19 7.71 7.36
N LEU A 108 8.87 7.69 7.57
CA LEU A 108 8.30 7.38 8.89
C LEU A 108 8.43 5.89 9.21
N PHE A 109 8.02 5.00 8.30
CA PHE A 109 8.10 3.55 8.49
C PHE A 109 8.94 2.89 7.41
N MET A 110 9.95 2.11 7.82
CA MET A 110 10.82 1.39 6.89
C MET A 110 10.78 -0.11 7.19
N PHE A 111 10.35 -0.89 6.20
CA PHE A 111 10.49 -2.33 6.24
C PHE A 111 11.95 -2.68 5.96
N ILE A 112 12.56 -3.46 6.87
CA ILE A 112 13.98 -3.82 6.81
C ILE A 112 14.15 -5.33 6.70
N GLY A 113 15.23 -5.74 6.02
CA GLY A 113 15.54 -7.13 5.76
C GLY A 113 16.25 -7.79 6.94
N ALA A 114 17.58 -7.89 6.84
CA ALA A 114 18.39 -8.55 7.87
C ALA A 114 18.25 -7.86 9.23
N ARG A 115 18.19 -8.69 10.28
CA ARG A 115 18.12 -8.23 11.66
C ARG A 115 19.51 -7.77 12.11
N PRO A 116 19.66 -6.54 12.64
CA PRO A 116 20.87 -6.18 13.36
C PRO A 116 21.14 -7.21 14.48
N GLY A 117 22.32 -7.82 14.50
CA GLY A 117 22.73 -8.90 15.40
C GLY A 117 22.23 -10.31 15.06
N GLY A 118 21.50 -10.52 13.95
CA GLY A 118 20.99 -11.83 13.53
C GLY A 118 21.98 -12.69 12.72
N ALA A 119 21.59 -13.93 12.40
CA ALA A 119 22.43 -14.89 11.64
C ALA A 119 22.83 -14.42 10.22
N TYR A 120 22.14 -13.39 9.70
CA TYR A 120 22.41 -12.76 8.40
C TYR A 120 22.74 -11.26 8.55
N ASP A 121 23.11 -10.82 9.77
CA ASP A 121 23.59 -9.45 9.99
C ASP A 121 24.91 -9.26 9.22
N PRO A 122 25.02 -8.28 8.29
CA PRO A 122 26.28 -7.99 7.62
C PRO A 122 27.39 -7.51 8.57
N GLY A 123 27.08 -7.29 9.85
CA GLY A 123 28.02 -6.84 10.88
C GLY A 123 28.12 -5.33 10.92
N ALA A 124 29.30 -4.79 11.25
CA ALA A 124 29.48 -3.36 11.51
C ALA A 124 29.26 -2.43 10.31
N ARG A 125 29.16 -2.96 9.08
CA ARG A 125 28.95 -2.17 7.86
C ARG A 125 27.76 -2.74 7.10
N VAL A 126 26.75 -1.92 6.84
CA VAL A 126 25.65 -2.30 5.97
C VAL A 126 26.04 -2.00 4.51
N PRO A 127 26.11 -2.99 3.62
CA PRO A 127 26.29 -2.73 2.21
C PRO A 127 25.06 -2.01 1.65
N VAL A 128 25.25 -0.80 1.10
CA VAL A 128 24.20 -0.01 0.42
C VAL A 128 22.96 0.21 1.31
N PRO A 129 23.09 0.98 2.41
CA PRO A 129 21.95 1.27 3.27
C PRO A 129 20.86 2.02 2.49
N PRO A 130 19.56 1.72 2.71
CA PRO A 130 18.50 2.40 2.02
C PRO A 130 18.45 3.87 2.46
N PRO A 131 18.11 4.79 1.55
CA PRO A 131 18.02 6.21 1.89
C PRO A 131 16.80 6.51 2.78
N GLY A 132 16.86 7.65 3.45
CA GLY A 132 15.70 8.28 4.09
C GLY A 132 15.45 7.91 5.56
N THR A 133 16.41 7.30 6.24
CA THR A 133 16.35 7.14 7.69
C THR A 133 16.50 8.50 8.40
N VAL A 134 15.64 8.75 9.39
CA VAL A 134 15.61 9.97 10.19
C VAL A 134 15.61 9.60 11.69
N PRO A 135 16.63 9.99 12.48
CA PRO A 135 17.92 10.51 12.02
C PRO A 135 18.66 9.47 11.16
N PRO A 136 19.67 9.89 10.38
CA PRO A 136 20.45 8.97 9.55
C PRO A 136 21.02 7.81 10.37
N LYS A 137 20.70 6.59 9.93
CA LYS A 137 21.17 5.34 10.49
C LYS A 137 21.33 4.31 9.38
N GLU A 138 22.43 3.58 9.38
CA GLU A 138 22.61 2.43 8.50
C GLU A 138 21.78 1.25 9.02
N VAL A 139 20.87 0.75 8.18
CA VAL A 139 20.07 -0.45 8.45
C VAL A 139 20.06 -1.33 7.21
N PRO A 140 20.08 -2.67 7.35
CA PRO A 140 19.98 -3.56 6.20
C PRO A 140 18.67 -3.33 5.45
N ASP A 141 18.76 -3.09 4.14
CA ASP A 141 17.56 -3.00 3.32
C ASP A 141 16.83 -4.35 3.31
N ALA A 142 15.51 -4.27 3.16
CA ALA A 142 14.72 -5.40 2.74
C ALA A 142 15.13 -5.87 1.33
N ASN A 143 14.90 -7.14 1.06
CA ASN A 143 15.29 -7.81 -0.17
C ASN A 143 14.25 -8.88 -0.56
N SER A 144 14.50 -9.63 -1.64
CA SER A 144 13.63 -10.69 -2.14
C SER A 144 13.39 -11.86 -1.16
N GLY A 145 14.02 -11.86 0.01
CA GLY A 145 13.79 -12.77 1.13
C GLY A 145 13.03 -12.17 2.33
N THR A 146 12.52 -10.94 2.22
CA THR A 146 11.83 -10.24 3.31
C THR A 146 10.32 -10.48 3.27
N PHE A 147 9.88 -11.59 3.85
CA PHE A 147 8.50 -12.06 3.81
C PHE A 147 7.68 -11.69 5.07
N TYR A 148 6.36 -11.85 4.95
CA TYR A 148 5.39 -11.95 6.06
C TYR A 148 5.15 -10.71 6.94
N SER A 149 5.80 -9.57 6.68
CA SER A 149 5.56 -8.33 7.41
C SER A 149 4.37 -7.55 6.86
N ALA A 150 3.61 -6.86 7.71
CA ALA A 150 2.43 -6.14 7.24
C ALA A 150 2.10 -4.92 8.09
N MET A 151 1.33 -4.00 7.51
CA MET A 151 0.65 -2.93 8.24
C MET A 151 -0.79 -2.86 7.74
N SER A 152 -1.76 -2.91 8.64
CA SER A 152 -3.17 -2.90 8.25
C SER A 152 -4.05 -2.14 9.23
N ASN A 153 -5.12 -1.54 8.72
CA ASN A 153 -6.13 -0.82 9.50
C ASN A 153 -5.54 0.34 10.30
N ILE A 154 -4.55 1.04 9.73
CA ILE A 154 -3.80 2.13 10.34
C ILE A 154 -3.70 3.26 9.32
N ASP A 155 -4.00 4.48 9.74
CA ASP A 155 -3.84 5.68 8.91
C ASP A 155 -2.46 6.32 9.17
N VAL A 156 -1.94 7.04 8.18
CA VAL A 156 -0.70 7.83 8.31
C VAL A 156 -0.91 9.23 7.78
N GLU A 157 -0.50 10.23 8.56
CA GLU A 157 -0.70 11.64 8.27
C GLU A 157 0.62 12.42 8.33
N ILE A 158 0.84 13.31 7.37
CA ILE A 158 1.99 14.21 7.31
C ILE A 158 1.52 15.63 7.57
N GLY A 159 1.99 16.22 8.69
CA GLY A 159 1.80 17.63 9.00
C GLY A 159 2.56 18.55 8.03
N ASP A 160 2.14 19.80 7.95
CA ASP A 160 2.74 20.80 7.07
C ASP A 160 4.23 21.08 7.36
N GLY A 161 4.95 21.57 6.34
CA GLY A 161 6.38 21.87 6.46
C GLY A 161 7.30 20.64 6.34
N ASN A 162 6.77 19.50 5.91
CA ASN A 162 7.50 18.23 5.73
C ASN A 162 7.54 17.75 4.27
N PRO A 163 7.98 18.58 3.29
CA PRO A 163 7.86 18.25 1.86
C PRO A 163 8.70 17.05 1.39
N ALA A 164 9.67 16.59 2.20
CA ALA A 164 10.49 15.42 1.91
C ALA A 164 9.97 14.13 2.57
N ALA A 165 8.86 14.20 3.32
CA ALA A 165 8.35 13.06 4.07
C ALA A 165 7.69 12.01 3.17
N VAL A 166 7.95 10.74 3.50
CA VAL A 166 7.32 9.56 2.96
C VAL A 166 6.72 8.76 4.12
N CYS A 167 5.45 8.36 3.99
CA CYS A 167 4.78 7.62 5.07
C CYS A 167 5.42 6.23 5.27
N VAL A 168 5.52 5.44 4.20
CA VAL A 168 6.03 4.07 4.27
C VAL A 168 7.03 3.81 3.15
N ARG A 169 8.20 3.28 3.48
CA ARG A 169 9.06 2.60 2.51
C ARG A 169 8.76 1.10 2.54
N PHE A 170 8.06 0.61 1.53
CA PHE A 170 7.50 -0.74 1.48
C PHE A 170 8.24 -1.66 0.50
N HIS A 171 9.57 -1.57 0.48
CA HIS A 171 10.40 -2.53 -0.25
C HIS A 171 10.37 -3.86 0.51
N VAL A 172 9.69 -4.87 -0.02
CA VAL A 172 9.50 -6.18 0.64
C VAL A 172 9.34 -7.28 -0.41
N ALA A 173 9.28 -8.53 0.04
CA ALA A 173 8.98 -9.70 -0.78
C ALA A 173 7.53 -10.18 -0.52
N GLN A 174 7.23 -11.41 -0.96
CA GLN A 174 5.90 -12.00 -0.94
C GLN A 174 5.32 -12.13 0.48
N HIS A 175 3.98 -12.28 0.57
CA HIS A 175 3.23 -12.36 1.84
C HIS A 175 3.37 -11.15 2.78
N ALA A 176 3.99 -10.06 2.31
CA ALA A 176 3.91 -8.77 2.94
C ALA A 176 2.81 -7.94 2.27
N PHE A 177 2.06 -7.17 3.07
CA PHE A 177 0.94 -6.38 2.57
C PHE A 177 0.73 -5.07 3.35
N LEU A 178 0.12 -4.11 2.68
CA LEU A 178 -0.48 -2.91 3.28
C LEU A 178 -1.98 -2.95 2.97
N THR A 179 -2.85 -2.89 3.98
CA THR A 179 -4.30 -2.94 3.72
C THR A 179 -5.13 -2.02 4.63
N HIS A 180 -6.24 -1.49 4.09
CA HIS A 180 -7.19 -0.68 4.85
C HIS A 180 -6.53 0.56 5.48
N MET A 181 -5.92 1.42 4.67
CA MET A 181 -5.15 2.57 5.16
C MET A 181 -5.50 3.86 4.42
N ASN A 182 -5.59 4.95 5.16
CA ASN A 182 -5.54 6.30 4.58
C ASN A 182 -4.13 6.88 4.73
N PHE A 183 -3.61 7.43 3.64
CA PHE A 183 -2.41 8.24 3.61
C PHE A 183 -2.81 9.70 3.39
N ARG A 184 -2.79 10.51 4.44
CA ARG A 184 -2.96 11.97 4.34
C ARG A 184 -1.60 12.62 4.17
N ILE A 185 -1.14 12.67 2.92
CA ILE A 185 0.24 13.03 2.57
C ILE A 185 0.44 14.55 2.61
N GLY A 186 -0.61 15.33 2.30
CA GLY A 186 -0.56 16.79 2.40
C GLY A 186 0.58 17.39 1.58
N SER A 187 1.50 18.10 2.23
CA SER A 187 2.68 18.68 1.57
C SER A 187 3.82 17.68 1.28
N GLY A 188 3.75 16.45 1.80
CA GLY A 188 4.79 15.43 1.69
C GLY A 188 5.13 14.95 0.28
N LEU A 189 6.19 14.13 0.21
CA LEU A 189 6.72 13.56 -1.03
C LEU A 189 5.83 12.42 -1.55
N ALA A 190 5.57 11.40 -0.73
CA ALA A 190 4.79 10.25 -1.14
C ALA A 190 4.06 9.57 0.04
N GLY A 191 2.98 8.85 -0.25
CA GLY A 191 2.41 7.88 0.68
C GLY A 191 3.37 6.69 0.80
N ILE A 192 3.68 6.06 -0.33
CA ILE A 192 4.58 4.91 -0.38
C ILE A 192 5.79 5.21 -1.26
N TYR A 193 6.99 4.92 -0.76
CA TYR A 193 8.21 4.84 -1.55
C TYR A 193 8.66 3.39 -1.70
N GLN A 194 8.83 2.92 -2.93
CA GLN A 194 9.04 1.50 -3.27
C GLN A 194 7.94 0.59 -2.73
N VAL A 195 7.33 -0.17 -3.63
CA VAL A 195 6.26 -1.11 -3.28
C VAL A 195 6.78 -2.55 -3.19
N GLY A 196 6.03 -3.36 -2.44
CA GLY A 196 6.15 -4.81 -2.40
C GLY A 196 5.36 -5.44 -3.55
N ASN A 197 4.72 -6.59 -3.29
CA ASN A 197 3.94 -7.31 -4.30
C ASN A 197 2.43 -7.10 -4.23
N GLU A 198 1.89 -6.68 -3.08
CA GLU A 198 0.44 -6.62 -2.89
C GLU A 198 0.04 -5.53 -1.89
N ALA A 199 -1.06 -4.84 -2.20
CA ALA A 199 -1.81 -3.98 -1.29
C ALA A 199 -3.28 -3.83 -1.74
N GLU A 200 -4.17 -3.55 -0.78
CA GLU A 200 -5.60 -3.39 -1.02
C GLU A 200 -6.24 -2.33 -0.12
N ASP A 201 -7.30 -1.66 -0.60
CA ASP A 201 -8.04 -0.64 0.16
C ASP A 201 -7.13 0.48 0.71
N LEU A 202 -6.30 1.06 -0.17
CA LEU A 202 -5.41 2.17 0.15
C LEU A 202 -5.93 3.48 -0.43
N HIS A 203 -5.98 4.54 0.37
CA HIS A 203 -6.49 5.84 -0.06
C HIS A 203 -5.47 6.96 0.17
N PHE A 204 -5.03 7.61 -0.91
CA PHE A 204 -3.95 8.60 -0.92
C PHE A 204 -4.51 10.01 -1.16
N PHE A 205 -4.33 10.90 -0.18
CA PHE A 205 -4.83 12.28 -0.21
C PHE A 205 -3.67 13.28 -0.22
N GLY A 206 -3.62 14.10 -1.28
CA GLY A 206 -2.56 15.09 -1.47
C GLY A 206 -1.20 14.44 -1.72
N GLY A 207 -0.13 15.16 -1.37
CA GLY A 207 1.24 14.74 -1.64
C GLY A 207 1.73 15.14 -3.03
N ARG A 208 3.04 14.96 -3.27
CA ARG A 208 3.59 15.07 -4.62
C ARG A 208 3.19 13.85 -5.46
N TYR A 209 3.29 12.67 -4.86
CA TYR A 209 2.86 11.38 -5.38
C TYR A 209 2.04 10.62 -4.34
N GLY A 210 1.16 9.72 -4.77
CA GLY A 210 0.57 8.72 -3.87
C GLY A 210 1.57 7.60 -3.67
N ILE A 211 2.01 7.02 -4.78
CA ILE A 211 3.07 6.01 -4.84
C ILE A 211 4.21 6.55 -5.72
N LEU A 212 5.43 6.49 -5.18
CA LEU A 212 6.68 6.70 -5.89
C LEU A 212 7.47 5.39 -5.82
N THR A 213 7.63 4.68 -6.93
CA THR A 213 8.23 3.35 -6.88
C THR A 213 9.20 3.06 -8.01
N GLU A 214 9.95 1.99 -7.78
CA GLU A 214 10.88 1.37 -8.70
C GLU A 214 10.53 -0.12 -8.79
N LYS A 215 11.34 -0.87 -9.53
CA LYS A 215 11.29 -2.33 -9.58
C LYS A 215 11.17 -2.94 -8.18
N THR A 216 10.19 -3.82 -8.00
CA THR A 216 9.98 -4.52 -6.73
C THR A 216 11.19 -5.40 -6.39
N SER A 217 11.37 -5.71 -5.11
CA SER A 217 12.52 -6.51 -4.65
C SER A 217 12.68 -7.87 -5.35
N PRO A 218 11.62 -8.66 -5.58
CA PRO A 218 11.71 -9.90 -6.34
C PRO A 218 11.56 -9.71 -7.87
N ALA A 219 11.44 -8.48 -8.35
CA ALA A 219 11.11 -8.14 -9.74
C ALA A 219 9.81 -8.82 -10.24
N TRP A 220 8.85 -9.01 -9.32
CA TRP A 220 7.50 -9.49 -9.63
C TRP A 220 6.53 -8.31 -9.63
N GLN A 221 5.34 -8.51 -10.16
CA GLN A 221 4.32 -7.47 -10.22
C GLN A 221 3.95 -6.94 -8.82
N PHE A 222 3.57 -5.66 -8.76
CA PHE A 222 2.85 -5.09 -7.63
C PHE A 222 1.36 -5.01 -7.96
N THR A 223 0.53 -5.69 -7.17
CA THR A 223 -0.92 -5.66 -7.31
C THR A 223 -1.53 -4.66 -6.33
N LEU A 224 -2.33 -3.73 -6.83
CA LEU A 224 -3.11 -2.78 -6.05
C LEU A 224 -4.59 -2.96 -6.37
N ILE A 225 -5.42 -3.07 -5.33
CA ILE A 225 -6.85 -3.35 -5.47
C ILE A 225 -7.69 -2.35 -4.66
N ASP A 226 -8.83 -1.95 -5.23
CA ASP A 226 -9.86 -1.12 -4.57
C ASP A 226 -9.32 0.16 -3.93
N SER A 227 -8.28 0.77 -4.53
CA SER A 227 -7.56 1.91 -3.96
C SER A 227 -7.92 3.23 -4.64
N SER A 228 -7.56 4.36 -4.02
CA SER A 228 -7.88 5.68 -4.57
C SER A 228 -6.77 6.71 -4.40
N PHE A 229 -6.60 7.56 -5.39
CA PHE A 229 -5.65 8.65 -5.44
C PHE A 229 -6.38 9.97 -5.67
N GLU A 230 -6.22 10.93 -4.76
CA GLU A 230 -6.85 12.24 -4.87
C GLU A 230 -5.87 13.38 -4.58
N GLY A 231 -5.74 14.31 -5.54
CA GLY A 231 -5.10 15.61 -5.33
C GLY A 231 -3.58 15.60 -5.29
N GLN A 232 -2.91 14.57 -5.82
CA GLN A 232 -1.46 14.58 -5.99
C GLN A 232 -1.01 15.70 -6.92
N ARG A 233 0.10 16.38 -6.58
CA ARG A 233 0.58 17.57 -7.30
C ARG A 233 1.26 17.28 -8.64
N ASP A 234 1.89 16.11 -8.79
CA ASP A 234 2.63 15.74 -10.01
C ASP A 234 1.95 14.57 -10.73
N ALA A 235 1.79 13.43 -10.04
CA ALA A 235 1.11 12.23 -10.54
C ALA A 235 0.56 11.40 -9.37
N ALA A 236 -0.49 10.60 -9.59
CA ALA A 236 -0.96 9.65 -8.59
C ALA A 236 0.08 8.56 -8.33
N ILE A 237 0.59 7.93 -9.39
CA ILE A 237 1.67 6.95 -9.34
C ILE A 237 2.79 7.40 -10.28
N ARG A 238 4.02 7.45 -9.79
CA ARG A 238 5.24 7.57 -10.60
C ARG A 238 6.08 6.33 -10.39
N GLU A 239 6.49 5.70 -11.47
CA GLU A 239 7.07 4.36 -11.41
C GLU A 239 8.11 4.10 -12.51
N HIS A 240 9.01 3.14 -12.25
CA HIS A 240 9.69 2.40 -13.32
C HIS A 240 9.84 0.91 -13.00
N GLU A 241 9.50 0.07 -13.97
CA GLU A 241 9.59 -1.39 -13.91
C GLU A 241 8.89 -2.00 -12.68
N ALA A 242 7.86 -1.33 -12.18
CA ALA A 242 7.12 -1.80 -11.01
C ALA A 242 6.24 -3.01 -11.35
N GLY A 243 5.88 -3.19 -12.62
CA GLY A 243 5.00 -4.25 -13.06
C GLY A 243 3.64 -4.09 -12.40
N LEU A 244 2.97 -2.97 -12.61
CA LEU A 244 1.74 -2.65 -11.89
C LEU A 244 0.58 -3.54 -12.36
N THR A 245 -0.21 -4.07 -11.42
CA THR A 245 -1.53 -4.67 -11.66
C THR A 245 -2.57 -3.91 -10.85
N LEU A 246 -3.39 -3.10 -11.51
CA LEU A 246 -4.33 -2.16 -10.89
C LEU A 246 -5.76 -2.65 -11.08
N ILE A 247 -6.50 -2.89 -10.01
CA ILE A 247 -7.85 -3.47 -10.09
C ILE A 247 -8.83 -2.57 -9.33
N ARG A 248 -9.78 -1.95 -10.06
CA ARG A 248 -10.80 -1.05 -9.49
C ARG A 248 -10.23 0.18 -8.78
N ASP A 249 -9.02 0.59 -9.14
CA ASP A 249 -8.41 1.80 -8.60
C ASP A 249 -9.02 3.07 -9.20
N SER A 250 -9.05 4.14 -8.40
CA SER A 250 -9.60 5.43 -8.81
C SER A 250 -8.59 6.57 -8.70
N PHE A 251 -8.59 7.44 -9.71
CA PHE A 251 -7.67 8.56 -9.86
C PHE A 251 -8.49 9.85 -10.03
N ARG A 252 -8.33 10.81 -9.11
CA ARG A 252 -9.16 12.01 -9.06
C ARG A 252 -8.34 13.27 -8.84
N ASN A 253 -8.64 14.32 -9.61
CA ASN A 253 -8.05 15.65 -9.41
C ASN A 253 -6.51 15.63 -9.44
N VAL A 254 -5.91 14.84 -10.35
CA VAL A 254 -4.46 14.70 -10.50
C VAL A 254 -4.00 15.18 -11.88
N PRO A 255 -2.76 15.63 -12.06
CA PRO A 255 -2.26 15.91 -13.39
C PRO A 255 -2.09 14.65 -14.23
N VAL A 256 -1.52 13.60 -13.64
CA VAL A 256 -1.28 12.31 -14.30
C VAL A 256 -1.75 11.18 -13.40
N GLY A 257 -2.40 10.16 -13.98
CA GLY A 257 -2.72 8.92 -13.27
C GLY A 257 -1.45 8.09 -13.01
N VAL A 258 -0.91 7.47 -14.06
CA VAL A 258 0.35 6.71 -14.00
C VAL A 258 1.41 7.37 -14.87
N ASP A 259 2.55 7.71 -14.28
CA ASP A 259 3.71 8.33 -14.96
C ASP A 259 4.88 7.34 -15.00
N ILE A 260 5.07 6.67 -16.15
CA ILE A 260 6.23 5.80 -16.38
C ILE A 260 7.45 6.68 -16.59
N ASP A 261 8.49 6.43 -15.79
CA ASP A 261 9.70 7.25 -15.78
C ASP A 261 10.41 7.25 -17.13
N ARG A 262 11.04 8.40 -17.44
CA ARG A 262 11.76 8.60 -18.69
C ARG A 262 12.79 7.48 -18.89
N GLU A 263 12.88 6.97 -20.12
CA GLU A 263 13.80 5.89 -20.52
C GLU A 263 13.51 4.51 -19.93
N TYR A 264 12.42 4.34 -19.16
CA TYR A 264 11.96 3.02 -18.71
C TYR A 264 10.78 2.50 -19.53
N TYR A 265 10.77 1.17 -19.72
CA TYR A 265 9.60 0.40 -20.17
C TYR A 265 8.85 -0.11 -18.94
N ASP A 266 7.60 -0.59 -19.13
CA ASP A 266 6.87 -1.25 -18.04
C ASP A 266 5.95 -2.40 -18.51
N GLN A 267 5.55 -3.23 -17.54
CA GLN A 267 4.56 -4.29 -17.65
C GLN A 267 3.35 -3.93 -16.77
N LEU A 268 2.57 -2.95 -17.22
CA LEU A 268 1.41 -2.40 -16.51
C LEU A 268 0.11 -3.04 -17.03
N TRP A 269 -0.68 -3.60 -16.13
CA TRP A 269 -2.05 -4.01 -16.38
C TRP A 269 -3.03 -3.24 -15.48
N ALA A 270 -4.10 -2.69 -16.04
CA ALA A 270 -5.17 -2.09 -15.26
C ALA A 270 -6.56 -2.60 -15.69
N LYS A 271 -7.44 -2.88 -14.74
CA LYS A 271 -8.79 -3.35 -15.01
C LYS A 271 -9.82 -2.65 -14.13
N ASP A 272 -10.93 -2.25 -14.75
CA ASP A 272 -12.07 -1.61 -14.09
C ASP A 272 -11.71 -0.30 -13.35
N CYS A 273 -10.59 0.33 -13.72
CA CYS A 273 -10.12 1.56 -13.09
C CYS A 273 -10.91 2.78 -13.54
N ARG A 274 -10.87 3.84 -12.73
CA ARG A 274 -11.61 5.09 -12.99
C ARG A 274 -10.71 6.31 -12.93
N PHE A 275 -10.84 7.18 -13.91
CA PHE A 275 -10.10 8.45 -13.95
C PHE A 275 -11.08 9.61 -14.03
N SER A 276 -10.94 10.58 -13.15
CA SER A 276 -11.79 11.77 -13.11
C SER A 276 -10.97 13.02 -12.91
N ASP A 277 -11.21 14.02 -13.75
CA ASP A 277 -10.56 15.34 -13.63
C ASP A 277 -9.03 15.22 -13.68
N VAL A 278 -8.53 14.38 -14.60
CA VAL A 278 -7.10 14.18 -14.83
C VAL A 278 -6.63 15.15 -15.90
N SER A 279 -5.83 16.14 -15.51
CA SER A 279 -5.63 17.34 -16.36
C SER A 279 -4.61 17.18 -17.50
N ARG A 280 -3.66 16.24 -17.40
CA ARG A 280 -2.61 16.02 -18.43
C ARG A 280 -2.78 14.71 -19.18
N ALA A 281 -2.78 13.56 -18.50
CA ALA A 281 -2.94 12.25 -19.13
C ALA A 281 -3.34 11.17 -18.11
N ALA A 282 -4.16 10.19 -18.49
CA ALA A 282 -4.41 9.03 -17.62
C ALA A 282 -3.11 8.23 -17.44
N ILE A 283 -2.35 8.00 -18.52
CA ILE A 283 -1.05 7.35 -18.50
C ILE A 283 -0.03 8.12 -19.35
N VAL A 284 1.18 8.26 -18.84
CA VAL A 284 2.36 8.67 -19.62
C VAL A 284 3.23 7.45 -19.86
N ILE A 285 3.41 7.10 -21.14
CA ILE A 285 4.22 5.95 -21.59
C ILE A 285 5.61 6.45 -21.97
N SER A 286 6.63 5.75 -21.51
CA SER A 286 8.03 6.00 -21.82
C SER A 286 8.66 4.78 -22.50
N SER A 287 9.82 4.97 -23.11
CA SER A 287 10.48 3.96 -23.94
C SER A 287 9.48 3.32 -24.92
N GLU A 288 8.69 4.14 -25.60
CA GLU A 288 7.54 3.73 -26.45
C GLU A 288 7.88 2.73 -27.57
N LYS A 289 9.17 2.50 -27.85
CA LYS A 289 9.68 1.53 -28.83
C LYS A 289 10.40 0.33 -28.19
N SER A 290 10.30 0.16 -26.87
CA SER A 290 10.81 -1.02 -26.19
C SER A 290 9.97 -2.23 -26.53
N ARG A 291 10.63 -3.36 -26.80
CA ARG A 291 9.96 -4.67 -26.97
C ARG A 291 9.53 -5.28 -25.64
N LEU A 292 9.92 -4.67 -24.53
CA LEU A 292 9.59 -5.09 -23.16
C LEU A 292 8.36 -4.37 -22.60
N ASN A 293 7.77 -3.42 -23.36
CA ASN A 293 6.49 -2.84 -22.96
C ASN A 293 5.38 -3.87 -23.09
N GLU A 294 4.65 -4.05 -21.99
CA GLU A 294 3.42 -4.83 -21.91
C GLU A 294 2.38 -4.00 -21.13
N ILE A 295 1.87 -2.96 -21.79
CA ILE A 295 0.96 -2.00 -21.15
C ILE A 295 -0.46 -2.25 -21.64
N GLY A 296 -1.35 -2.65 -20.74
CA GLY A 296 -2.73 -2.96 -21.05
C GLY A 296 -3.72 -2.34 -20.07
N ILE A 297 -4.88 -1.91 -20.60
CA ILE A 297 -6.02 -1.48 -19.79
C ILE A 297 -7.30 -2.09 -20.33
N GLU A 298 -8.13 -2.63 -19.44
CA GLU A 298 -9.46 -3.16 -19.73
C GLU A 298 -10.53 -2.42 -18.93
N SER A 299 -11.64 -2.07 -19.60
CA SER A 299 -12.86 -1.56 -18.95
C SER A 299 -12.67 -0.31 -18.07
N ALA A 300 -11.79 0.62 -18.45
CA ALA A 300 -11.59 1.86 -17.69
C ALA A 300 -12.62 2.94 -18.03
N VAL A 301 -13.15 3.62 -17.01
CA VAL A 301 -14.11 4.73 -17.16
C VAL A 301 -13.41 6.06 -16.89
N LEU A 302 -13.52 6.99 -17.84
CA LEU A 302 -12.86 8.29 -17.77
C LEU A 302 -13.86 9.43 -17.88
N SER A 303 -13.70 10.45 -17.03
CA SER A 303 -14.49 11.68 -17.01
C SER A 303 -13.58 12.90 -16.91
N ASN A 304 -13.71 13.86 -17.81
CA ASN A 304 -12.87 15.06 -17.88
C ASN A 304 -11.36 14.74 -17.96
N VAL A 305 -11.02 13.74 -18.78
CA VAL A 305 -9.62 13.32 -19.02
C VAL A 305 -9.31 13.50 -20.51
N PRO A 306 -8.71 14.63 -20.93
CA PRO A 306 -8.59 15.01 -22.34
C PRO A 306 -7.62 14.12 -23.13
N VAL A 307 -6.62 13.56 -22.45
CA VAL A 307 -5.64 12.62 -23.02
C VAL A 307 -5.70 11.34 -22.21
N PHE A 308 -6.00 10.25 -22.88
CA PHE A 308 -5.93 8.93 -22.28
C PHE A 308 -4.46 8.51 -22.11
N ALA A 309 -3.72 8.40 -23.21
CA ALA A 309 -2.30 8.04 -23.20
C ALA A 309 -1.43 9.11 -23.87
N LEU A 310 -0.34 9.49 -23.23
CA LEU A 310 0.71 10.37 -23.77
C LEU A 310 2.00 9.57 -23.92
N TYR A 311 2.56 9.52 -25.12
CA TYR A 311 3.87 8.90 -25.35
C TYR A 311 4.97 9.95 -25.22
N ARG A 312 5.93 9.71 -24.34
CA ARG A 312 6.89 10.71 -23.88
C ARG A 312 7.86 11.14 -24.99
N GLU A 313 8.39 10.20 -25.75
CA GLU A 313 9.42 10.46 -26.76
C GLU A 313 8.84 11.14 -28.00
N SER A 314 7.75 10.60 -28.56
CA SER A 314 7.13 11.16 -29.77
C SER A 314 6.22 12.37 -29.50
N GLY A 315 5.76 12.54 -28.26
CA GLY A 315 4.70 13.49 -27.91
C GLY A 315 3.32 13.10 -28.46
N LYS A 316 3.18 11.90 -29.03
CA LYS A 316 1.91 11.37 -29.53
C LYS A 316 0.90 11.29 -28.39
N LYS A 317 -0.36 11.61 -28.70
CA LYS A 317 -1.48 11.57 -27.74
C LYS A 317 -2.60 10.71 -28.28
N LEU A 318 -3.14 9.83 -27.44
CA LEU A 318 -4.45 9.22 -27.64
C LEU A 318 -5.48 10.04 -26.88
N THR A 319 -6.36 10.71 -27.61
CA THR A 319 -7.29 11.69 -27.05
C THR A 319 -8.62 11.06 -26.63
N ALA A 320 -9.33 11.80 -25.78
CA ALA A 320 -10.65 11.43 -25.27
C ALA A 320 -11.70 11.21 -26.37
N LYS A 321 -12.68 10.35 -26.08
CA LYS A 321 -13.89 10.17 -26.91
C LYS A 321 -15.10 10.88 -26.28
N GLY A 322 -14.99 12.20 -26.10
CA GLY A 322 -15.99 13.02 -25.39
C GLY A 322 -15.58 13.34 -23.96
N SER A 323 -16.45 14.04 -23.22
CA SER A 323 -16.19 14.43 -21.82
C SER A 323 -16.24 13.24 -20.86
N VAL A 324 -17.06 12.23 -21.17
CA VAL A 324 -17.09 10.95 -20.49
C VAL A 324 -16.96 9.84 -21.53
N TYR A 325 -16.10 8.86 -21.28
CA TYR A 325 -15.85 7.76 -22.19
C TYR A 325 -15.41 6.49 -21.43
N ARG A 326 -15.55 5.36 -22.10
CA ARG A 326 -14.98 4.08 -21.65
C ARG A 326 -13.87 3.67 -22.60
N VAL A 327 -12.79 3.14 -22.05
CA VAL A 327 -11.77 2.40 -22.80
C VAL A 327 -12.03 0.93 -22.51
N ASP A 328 -12.63 0.23 -23.49
CA ASP A 328 -12.88 -1.19 -23.37
C ASP A 328 -11.57 -1.97 -23.43
N GLU A 329 -10.67 -1.54 -24.32
CA GLU A 329 -9.37 -2.19 -24.53
C GLU A 329 -8.32 -1.15 -24.94
N PHE A 330 -7.21 -1.15 -24.22
CA PHE A 330 -5.96 -0.55 -24.63
C PHE A 330 -4.83 -1.55 -24.48
N ASN A 331 -3.98 -1.65 -25.49
CA ASN A 331 -2.76 -2.47 -25.45
C ASN A 331 -1.64 -1.71 -26.17
N HIS A 332 -0.45 -1.65 -25.58
CA HIS A 332 0.76 -1.12 -26.19
C HIS A 332 1.95 -2.03 -25.85
N GLY A 333 2.64 -2.53 -26.88
CA GLY A 333 3.68 -3.53 -26.73
C GLY A 333 3.88 -4.33 -28.01
N VAL A 334 4.55 -5.49 -27.91
CA VAL A 334 4.70 -6.41 -29.05
C VAL A 334 3.36 -7.10 -29.33
N VAL A 335 2.79 -6.83 -30.51
CA VAL A 335 1.55 -7.43 -30.99
C VAL A 335 1.88 -8.54 -32.00
N VAL A 336 1.37 -9.74 -31.73
CA VAL A 336 1.49 -10.90 -32.64
C VAL A 336 0.12 -11.14 -33.30
N PRO A 337 -0.04 -10.86 -34.61
CA PRO A 337 -1.36 -10.85 -35.25
C PRO A 337 -1.95 -12.24 -35.50
N ALA A 338 -1.11 -13.27 -35.62
CA ALA A 338 -1.52 -14.66 -35.80
C ALA A 338 -0.38 -15.61 -35.39
N PRO A 339 -0.69 -16.87 -35.03
CA PRO A 339 0.33 -17.89 -34.81
C PRO A 339 1.32 -18.00 -35.98
N GLY A 340 2.62 -18.03 -35.69
CA GLY A 340 3.68 -18.10 -36.69
C GLY A 340 4.09 -16.75 -37.31
N SER A 341 3.45 -15.64 -36.94
CA SER A 341 3.85 -14.29 -37.36
C SER A 341 4.93 -13.70 -36.45
N MET A 342 5.82 -12.87 -37.00
CA MET A 342 6.73 -12.05 -36.20
C MET A 342 5.94 -10.93 -35.51
N GLY A 343 6.23 -10.68 -34.24
CA GLY A 343 5.61 -9.59 -33.48
C GLY A 343 6.24 -8.23 -33.78
N GLU A 344 5.39 -7.22 -33.91
CA GLU A 344 5.79 -5.81 -34.09
C GLU A 344 5.25 -4.95 -32.95
N ILE A 345 5.90 -3.83 -32.66
CA ILE A 345 5.39 -2.90 -31.65
C ILE A 345 4.14 -2.24 -32.20
N GLY A 346 3.02 -2.46 -31.51
CA GLY A 346 1.69 -2.02 -31.93
C GLY A 346 0.94 -1.29 -30.82
N THR A 347 -0.20 -0.72 -31.17
CA THR A 347 -1.13 -0.15 -30.20
C THR A 347 -2.56 -0.38 -30.62
N THR A 348 -3.36 -0.92 -29.70
CA THR A 348 -4.82 -0.96 -29.81
C THR A 348 -5.41 0.07 -28.85
N TYR A 349 -6.40 0.83 -29.31
CA TYR A 349 -7.16 1.77 -28.48
C TYR A 349 -8.63 1.75 -28.91
N LYS A 350 -9.45 0.98 -28.19
CA LYS A 350 -10.90 0.87 -28.37
C LYS A 350 -11.59 1.63 -27.26
N ALA A 351 -12.19 2.75 -27.63
CA ALA A 351 -12.87 3.63 -26.71
C ALA A 351 -14.18 4.14 -27.30
N GLU A 352 -15.19 4.28 -26.45
CA GLU A 352 -16.52 4.77 -26.79
C GLU A 352 -16.95 5.92 -25.89
N SER A 353 -17.75 6.84 -26.44
CA SER A 353 -18.32 7.94 -25.67
C SER A 353 -19.47 7.45 -24.80
N LEU A 354 -19.60 8.00 -23.60
CA LEU A 354 -20.72 7.74 -22.69
C LEU A 354 -21.50 9.02 -22.43
N THR A 355 -22.82 8.91 -22.24
CA THR A 355 -23.66 10.05 -21.83
C THR A 355 -23.36 10.49 -20.39
N ALA A 356 -23.06 9.54 -19.51
CA ALA A 356 -22.69 9.76 -18.12
C ALA A 356 -21.81 8.60 -17.63
N ALA A 357 -21.03 8.84 -16.57
CA ALA A 357 -20.21 7.79 -16.00
C ALA A 357 -21.11 6.81 -15.22
N PRO A 358 -20.99 5.48 -15.43
CA PRO A 358 -21.74 4.50 -14.64
C PRO A 358 -21.36 4.59 -13.15
N PRO A 359 -22.18 4.07 -12.23
CA PRO A 359 -21.81 3.96 -10.81
C PRO A 359 -20.49 3.20 -10.63
N PRO A 360 -19.70 3.48 -9.57
CA PRO A 360 -18.58 2.63 -9.19
C PRO A 360 -19.02 1.17 -9.04
N LEU A 361 -18.15 0.25 -9.43
CA LEU A 361 -18.35 -1.15 -9.09
C LEU A 361 -18.26 -1.31 -7.58
N THR A 362 -18.89 -2.37 -7.05
CA THR A 362 -18.61 -2.79 -5.68
C THR A 362 -17.12 -3.12 -5.54
N PRO A 363 -16.53 -3.05 -4.35
CA PRO A 363 -15.16 -3.53 -4.13
C PRO A 363 -14.95 -4.94 -4.68
N ALA A 364 -13.77 -5.21 -5.26
CA ALA A 364 -13.34 -6.53 -5.69
C ALA A 364 -13.16 -7.47 -4.49
N ILE A 365 -12.66 -6.94 -3.38
CA ILE A 365 -12.46 -7.70 -2.15
C ILE A 365 -13.72 -7.60 -1.29
N ARG A 366 -14.17 -8.74 -0.80
CA ARG A 366 -15.32 -8.79 0.12
C ARG A 366 -14.84 -8.35 1.52
N PRO A 367 -15.63 -7.52 2.22
CA PRO A 367 -15.29 -7.16 3.59
C PRO A 367 -15.30 -8.39 4.50
N MET A 368 -14.44 -8.37 5.51
CA MET A 368 -14.48 -9.33 6.62
C MET A 368 -15.81 -9.20 7.38
N PRO A 369 -16.33 -10.29 7.99
CA PRO A 369 -17.41 -10.18 8.98
C PRO A 369 -17.01 -9.24 10.13
N GLY A 370 -17.99 -8.60 10.76
CA GLY A 370 -17.73 -7.70 11.90
C GLY A 370 -17.03 -8.42 13.05
N CYS A 371 -16.14 -7.73 13.77
CA CYS A 371 -15.36 -8.32 14.86
C CYS A 371 -16.23 -8.89 16.00
N GLU A 372 -17.44 -8.37 16.18
CA GLU A 372 -18.43 -8.89 17.13
C GLU A 372 -18.91 -10.31 16.80
N GLU A 373 -18.78 -10.76 15.55
CA GLU A 373 -19.09 -12.13 15.14
C GLU A 373 -17.93 -13.11 15.39
N TRP A 374 -16.73 -12.60 15.68
CA TRP A 374 -15.52 -13.43 15.73
C TRP A 374 -15.45 -14.20 17.04
N LEU A 375 -15.57 -15.53 16.97
CA LEU A 375 -15.39 -16.39 18.12
C LEU A 375 -13.96 -16.94 18.18
N ASN A 376 -13.25 -16.64 19.28
CA ASN A 376 -11.90 -17.13 19.51
C ASN A 376 -11.92 -18.66 19.76
N VAL A 377 -11.25 -19.42 18.90
CA VAL A 377 -11.21 -20.89 18.98
C VAL A 377 -10.64 -21.42 20.29
N LYS A 378 -9.79 -20.66 21.00
CA LYS A 378 -9.27 -21.05 22.32
C LYS A 378 -10.37 -21.18 23.37
N THR A 379 -11.45 -20.40 23.24
CA THR A 379 -12.63 -20.52 24.12
C THR A 379 -13.45 -21.79 23.85
N LEU A 380 -13.18 -22.46 22.72
CA LEU A 380 -13.83 -23.70 22.30
C LEU A 380 -12.97 -24.95 22.59
N GLY A 381 -11.85 -24.79 23.30
CA GLY A 381 -10.96 -25.88 23.68
C GLY A 381 -9.89 -26.22 22.62
N VAL A 382 -9.70 -25.39 21.61
CA VAL A 382 -8.55 -25.48 20.69
C VAL A 382 -7.30 -24.94 21.38
N ALA A 383 -6.23 -25.72 21.45
CA ALA A 383 -5.02 -25.37 22.18
C ALA A 383 -4.13 -24.39 21.40
N GLY A 384 -3.81 -24.70 20.15
CA GLY A 384 -2.90 -23.91 19.33
C GLY A 384 -1.45 -23.86 19.85
N ASP A 385 -1.01 -24.92 20.54
CA ASP A 385 0.30 -25.03 21.21
C ASP A 385 1.37 -25.78 20.41
N GLY A 386 1.02 -26.28 19.22
CA GLY A 386 1.87 -27.07 18.33
C GLY A 386 2.12 -28.51 18.78
N LYS A 387 1.38 -28.99 19.79
CA LYS A 387 1.58 -30.31 20.41
C LYS A 387 0.28 -31.08 20.58
N THR A 388 -0.77 -30.42 21.03
CA THR A 388 -2.10 -30.98 21.22
C THR A 388 -2.75 -31.18 19.86
N ASP A 389 -3.27 -32.38 19.59
CA ASP A 389 -4.07 -32.66 18.39
C ASP A 389 -5.41 -31.89 18.48
N ASP A 390 -5.50 -30.82 17.72
CA ASP A 390 -6.63 -29.89 17.68
C ASP A 390 -7.70 -30.33 16.66
N THR A 391 -7.53 -31.46 15.95
CA THR A 391 -8.40 -31.88 14.84
C THR A 391 -9.88 -31.91 15.23
N ALA A 392 -10.22 -32.62 16.30
CA ALA A 392 -11.60 -32.77 16.73
C ALA A 392 -12.19 -31.46 17.29
N ALA A 393 -11.39 -30.66 17.98
CA ALA A 393 -11.82 -29.38 18.54
C ALA A 393 -12.06 -28.34 17.44
N LEU A 394 -11.18 -28.26 16.44
CA LEU A 394 -11.33 -27.42 15.27
C LEU A 394 -12.52 -27.84 14.40
N GLN A 395 -12.71 -29.16 14.16
CA GLN A 395 -13.87 -29.63 13.40
C GLN A 395 -15.18 -29.22 14.10
N LYS A 396 -15.27 -29.41 15.42
CA LYS A 396 -16.43 -28.97 16.20
C LYS A 396 -16.64 -27.45 16.14
N ALA A 397 -15.55 -26.67 16.18
CA ALA A 397 -15.64 -25.21 16.05
C ALA A 397 -16.20 -24.80 14.68
N ILE A 398 -15.73 -25.44 13.60
CA ILE A 398 -16.19 -25.21 12.22
C ILE A 398 -17.66 -25.61 12.06
N ASP A 399 -18.07 -26.75 12.60
CA ASP A 399 -19.45 -27.24 12.52
C ASP A 399 -20.44 -26.35 13.31
N GLY A 400 -19.96 -25.71 14.38
CA GLY A 400 -20.79 -24.96 15.33
C GLY A 400 -20.87 -23.45 15.10
N HIS A 401 -19.94 -22.86 14.36
CA HIS A 401 -19.79 -21.41 14.30
C HIS A 401 -19.46 -20.88 12.89
N ARG A 402 -20.08 -19.75 12.53
CA ARG A 402 -19.93 -19.15 11.20
C ARG A 402 -18.61 -18.39 11.02
N VAL A 403 -18.11 -17.75 12.07
CA VAL A 403 -16.89 -16.92 12.02
C VAL A 403 -16.00 -17.28 13.20
N LEU A 404 -14.81 -17.77 12.88
CA LEU A 404 -13.81 -18.19 13.85
C LEU A 404 -12.59 -17.27 13.76
N TYR A 405 -12.12 -16.81 14.91
CA TYR A 405 -10.83 -16.17 15.04
C TYR A 405 -9.82 -17.20 15.56
N LEU A 406 -8.73 -17.37 14.81
CA LEU A 406 -7.59 -18.18 15.20
C LEU A 406 -6.48 -17.24 15.69
N PRO A 407 -6.26 -17.10 17.02
CA PRO A 407 -5.10 -16.40 17.54
C PRO A 407 -3.79 -16.95 16.97
N SER A 408 -2.73 -16.16 17.04
CA SER A 408 -1.39 -16.64 16.71
C SER A 408 -1.05 -17.91 17.51
N GLY A 409 -0.63 -18.96 16.81
CA GLY A 409 -0.39 -20.27 17.40
C GLY A 409 -0.03 -21.31 16.34
N HIS A 410 0.31 -22.51 16.80
CA HIS A 410 0.55 -23.67 15.95
C HIS A 410 -0.54 -24.70 16.23
N TYR A 411 -1.39 -24.99 15.24
CA TYR A 411 -2.53 -25.89 15.39
C TYR A 411 -2.20 -27.22 14.73
N LEU A 412 -2.05 -28.29 15.51
CA LEU A 412 -1.77 -29.62 15.00
C LEU A 412 -3.09 -30.27 14.57
N VAL A 413 -3.15 -30.76 13.32
CA VAL A 413 -4.33 -31.42 12.72
C VAL A 413 -3.95 -32.70 11.98
#